data_AF-A0A151SQN4-F1
#
_entry.id   AF-A0A151SQN4-F1
#
_cell.length_a   1.000
_cell.length_b   1.000
_cell.length_c   1.000
_cell.angle_alpha   90.00
_cell.angle_beta   90.00
_cell.angle_gamma   90.00
#
_symmetry.space_group_name_H-M   'P 1'
#
loop_
_entity.id
_entity.type
_entity.pdbx_description
1 polymer ?
#
loop_
_entity_poly.entity_id
_entity_poly.type
_entity_poly.pdbx_seq_one_letter_code
_entity_poly.pdbx_strand_id
1 'polypeptide(L)'
;MEGRTVKIDTSLTPENEERLIKVLQKNASAFAWHSSDMPGIDPDFMCHRLAIDPNSKAVIQKRRKFGEEKRRAIAEETKKLVLAGHVREIQYPTWLANVVMVRKSNGKWRTCTNFIDLNKACPKDSYPLPNIDCLVDGASGYELLSFMDAYSGYNQIRMHPADEDKTAFIADQANFCYRVMPFGLKNARVTYQRLMDKVLVDQLGRNVEAYVDDMVVKSASIDRYFDDLQKLFDTIGKFQLKLNPEKCSSGVQAEKFLGFLLTHRGIEANPSSI
;
A
#
# COMPACT_ATOMS: atom_id res chain seq x y z
N MET A 1 -19.08 10.12 -15.19
CA MET A 1 -17.85 9.44 -14.77
C MET A 1 -16.66 10.06 -15.51
N GLU A 2 -16.49 11.38 -15.44
CA GLU A 2 -15.35 12.05 -16.08
C GLU A 2 -14.14 12.02 -15.14
N GLY A 3 -12.95 11.71 -15.68
CA GLY A 3 -11.68 11.81 -14.96
C GLY A 3 -11.21 10.55 -14.20
N ARG A 4 -11.86 9.40 -14.36
CA ARG A 4 -11.42 8.13 -13.76
C ARG A 4 -10.72 7.27 -14.81
N THR A 5 -9.40 7.12 -14.70
CA THR A 5 -8.56 6.39 -15.68
C THR A 5 -7.77 5.27 -15.02
N VAL A 6 -7.64 4.16 -15.74
CA VAL A 6 -6.75 3.02 -15.41
C VAL A 6 -5.96 2.71 -16.68
N LYS A 7 -4.70 2.31 -16.55
CA LYS A 7 -3.85 2.02 -17.72
C LYS A 7 -4.18 0.64 -18.28
N ILE A 8 -4.42 0.58 -19.58
CA ILE A 8 -4.64 -0.65 -20.34
C ILE A 8 -3.57 -0.70 -21.44
N ASP A 9 -3.07 -1.90 -21.75
CA ASP A 9 -2.12 -2.06 -22.86
C ASP A 9 -2.78 -1.78 -24.22
N THR A 10 -2.03 -1.10 -25.09
CA THR A 10 -2.41 -0.81 -26.47
C THR A 10 -2.20 -1.99 -27.42
N SER A 11 -1.53 -3.06 -26.97
CA SER A 11 -1.22 -4.23 -27.80
C SER A 11 -2.35 -5.27 -27.88
N LEU A 12 -3.41 -5.12 -27.08
CA LEU A 12 -4.56 -6.02 -27.08
C LEU A 12 -5.38 -5.89 -28.36
N THR A 13 -5.92 -7.00 -28.85
CA THR A 13 -6.93 -6.98 -29.92
C THR A 13 -8.18 -6.20 -29.44
N PRO A 14 -8.93 -5.51 -30.33
CA PRO A 14 -10.10 -4.72 -29.93
C PRO A 14 -11.14 -5.48 -29.10
N GLU A 15 -11.36 -6.77 -29.39
CA GLU A 15 -12.29 -7.63 -28.63
C GLU A 15 -11.83 -7.84 -27.17
N ASN A 16 -10.55 -8.14 -26.99
CA ASN A 16 -9.96 -8.33 -25.66
C ASN A 16 -9.86 -7.02 -24.88
N GLU A 17 -9.63 -5.90 -25.55
CA GLU A 17 -9.67 -4.57 -24.94
C GLU A 17 -11.09 -4.27 -24.41
N GLU A 18 -12.13 -4.50 -25.22
CA GLU A 18 -13.51 -4.29 -24.79
C GLU A 18 -13.88 -5.21 -23.60
N ARG A 19 -13.45 -6.47 -23.64
CA ARG A 19 -13.65 -7.42 -22.53
C ARG A 19 -12.95 -6.97 -21.25
N LEU A 20 -11.73 -6.45 -21.35
CA LEU A 20 -10.99 -5.91 -20.21
C LEU A 20 -11.67 -4.68 -19.62
N ILE A 21 -12.11 -3.74 -20.48
CA ILE A 21 -12.85 -2.55 -20.06
C ILE A 21 -14.11 -2.96 -19.30
N LYS A 22 -14.87 -3.94 -19.79
CA LYS A 22 -16.07 -4.46 -19.10
C LYS A 22 -15.75 -5.02 -17.72
N VAL A 23 -14.67 -5.78 -17.58
CA VAL A 23 -14.21 -6.30 -16.27
C VAL A 23 -13.84 -5.15 -15.33
N LEU A 24 -13.05 -4.18 -15.78
CA LEU A 24 -12.65 -3.03 -14.97
C LEU A 24 -13.84 -2.17 -14.54
N GLN A 25 -14.79 -1.92 -15.45
CA GLN A 25 -16.01 -1.17 -15.15
C GLN A 25 -16.91 -1.89 -14.14
N LYS A 26 -17.11 -3.20 -14.32
CA LYS A 26 -17.87 -4.03 -13.37
C LYS A 26 -17.26 -4.00 -11.97
N ASN A 27 -15.94 -3.96 -11.88
CA ASN A 27 -15.19 -3.95 -10.63
C ASN A 27 -14.70 -2.55 -10.22
N ALA A 28 -15.34 -1.47 -10.70
CA ALA A 28 -14.93 -0.10 -10.41
C ALA A 28 -14.92 0.23 -8.90
N SER A 29 -15.71 -0.49 -8.09
CA SER A 29 -15.74 -0.37 -6.63
C SER A 29 -14.46 -0.87 -5.95
N ALA A 30 -13.61 -1.65 -6.63
CA ALA A 30 -12.33 -2.08 -6.10
C ALA A 30 -11.28 -0.96 -6.08
N PHE A 31 -11.50 0.14 -6.81
CA PHE A 31 -10.56 1.27 -6.88
C PHE A 31 -10.96 2.38 -5.91
N ALA A 32 -9.96 2.96 -5.24
CA ALA A 32 -10.13 4.18 -4.44
C ALA A 32 -9.61 5.39 -5.21
N TRP A 33 -10.42 6.44 -5.29
CA TRP A 33 -10.06 7.72 -5.92
C TRP A 33 -9.67 8.75 -4.86
N HIS A 34 -10.28 8.64 -3.68
CA HIS A 34 -10.01 9.46 -2.53
C HIS A 34 -9.75 8.62 -1.28
N SER A 35 -9.12 9.22 -0.29
CA SER A 35 -8.87 8.55 1.00
C SER A 35 -10.16 8.16 1.73
N SER A 36 -11.28 8.83 1.46
CA SER A 36 -12.61 8.51 1.99
C SER A 36 -13.21 7.23 1.42
N ASP A 37 -12.71 6.75 0.28
CA ASP A 37 -13.21 5.52 -0.36
C ASP A 37 -12.62 4.25 0.28
N MET A 38 -11.81 4.40 1.33
CA MET A 38 -11.18 3.31 2.06
C MET A 38 -11.94 3.02 3.36
N PRO A 39 -12.89 2.06 3.36
CA PRO A 39 -13.53 1.62 4.60
C PRO A 39 -12.50 1.01 5.57
N GLY A 40 -11.41 0.46 5.03
CA GLY A 40 -10.37 -0.25 5.74
C GLY A 40 -10.68 -1.75 5.84
N ILE A 41 -9.65 -2.52 6.15
CA ILE A 41 -9.76 -3.95 6.45
C ILE A 41 -10.46 -4.12 7.80
N ASP A 42 -11.29 -5.16 7.90
CA ASP A 42 -11.92 -5.57 9.16
C ASP A 42 -10.85 -5.78 10.27
N PRO A 43 -10.90 -5.01 11.38
CA PRO A 43 -9.96 -5.15 12.49
C PRO A 43 -9.87 -6.55 13.09
N ASP A 44 -10.97 -7.32 13.05
CA ASP A 44 -11.02 -8.69 13.58
C ASP A 44 -10.29 -9.67 12.65
N PHE A 45 -10.26 -9.37 11.35
CA PHE A 45 -9.48 -10.14 10.38
C PHE A 45 -7.98 -9.81 10.46
N MET A 46 -7.65 -8.51 10.48
CA MET A 46 -6.27 -8.02 10.61
C MET A 46 -6.21 -6.62 11.21
N CYS A 47 -5.41 -6.47 12.26
CA CYS A 47 -5.01 -5.17 12.80
C CYS A 47 -3.50 -5.15 13.11
N HIS A 48 -2.90 -3.97 13.05
CA HIS A 48 -1.50 -3.77 13.41
C HIS A 48 -1.34 -3.56 14.90
N ARG A 49 -0.40 -4.28 15.52
CA ARG A 49 -0.08 -4.17 16.95
C ARG A 49 1.39 -3.77 17.13
N LEU A 50 1.61 -2.86 18.05
CA LEU A 50 2.95 -2.49 18.50
C LEU A 50 3.23 -3.34 19.73
N ALA A 51 3.95 -4.44 19.55
CA ALA A 51 4.38 -5.33 20.63
C ALA A 51 5.49 -4.68 21.49
N ILE A 52 5.28 -3.44 21.97
CA ILE A 52 6.26 -2.65 22.69
C ILE A 52 6.73 -3.42 23.92
N ASP A 53 8.04 -3.54 24.09
CA ASP A 53 8.63 -4.12 25.29
C ASP A 53 8.19 -3.30 26.52
N PRO A 54 7.54 -3.91 27.52
CA PRO A 54 7.10 -3.22 28.73
C PRO A 54 8.21 -2.49 29.49
N ASN A 55 9.47 -2.91 29.32
CA ASN A 55 10.63 -2.28 29.96
C ASN A 55 11.16 -1.05 29.18
N SER A 56 10.67 -0.82 27.96
CA SER A 56 11.11 0.30 27.14
C SER A 56 10.55 1.62 27.66
N LYS A 57 11.44 2.61 27.80
CA LYS A 57 11.05 3.97 28.18
C LYS A 57 10.42 4.69 27.00
N ALA A 58 9.26 5.30 27.24
CA ALA A 58 8.60 6.14 26.24
C ALA A 58 9.43 7.40 25.95
N VAL A 59 9.44 7.81 24.68
CA VAL A 59 10.24 8.96 24.21
C VAL A 59 9.33 10.04 23.63
N ILE A 60 9.50 11.26 24.15
CA ILE A 60 8.89 12.48 23.63
C ILE A 60 9.98 13.27 22.89
N GLN A 61 9.92 13.30 21.57
CA GLN A 61 10.90 14.03 20.78
C GLN A 61 10.65 15.54 20.87
N LYS A 62 11.74 16.33 20.92
CA LYS A 62 11.66 17.79 20.87
C LYS A 62 11.13 18.25 19.51
N ARG A 63 10.15 19.18 19.50
CA ARG A 63 9.56 19.75 18.28
C ARG A 63 10.64 20.33 17.37
N ARG A 64 10.64 19.90 16.11
CA ARG A 64 11.49 20.47 15.05
C ARG A 64 10.89 21.76 14.49
N LYS A 65 11.76 22.70 14.13
CA LYS A 65 11.38 23.93 13.42
C LYS A 65 11.36 23.67 11.93
N PHE A 66 10.29 24.09 11.26
CA PHE A 66 10.14 23.99 9.81
C PHE A 66 9.92 25.38 9.20
N GLY A 67 10.49 25.61 8.02
CA GLY A 67 10.15 26.76 7.18
C GLY A 67 8.68 26.75 6.76
N GLU A 68 8.16 27.89 6.31
CA GLU A 68 6.74 28.07 6.02
C GLU A 68 6.20 27.11 4.95
N GLU A 69 6.97 26.86 3.88
CA GLU A 69 6.61 25.89 2.84
C GLU A 69 6.33 24.49 3.41
N LYS A 70 7.25 23.99 4.26
CA LYS A 70 7.11 22.68 4.89
C LYS A 70 5.96 22.66 5.91
N ARG A 71 5.77 23.73 6.68
CA ARG A 71 4.64 23.84 7.63
C ARG A 71 3.29 23.77 6.91
N ARG A 72 3.13 24.48 5.79
CA ARG A 72 1.92 24.41 4.96
C ARG A 72 1.66 22.99 4.45
N ALA A 73 2.70 22.33 3.92
CA ALA A 73 2.57 20.95 3.45
C ALA A 73 2.20 19.96 4.58
N ILE A 74 2.78 20.11 5.79
CA ILE A 74 2.43 19.29 6.96
C ILE A 74 0.97 19.52 7.36
N ALA A 75 0.53 20.79 7.43
CA ALA A 75 -0.83 21.14 7.81
C ALA A 75 -1.86 20.60 6.81
N GLU A 76 -1.60 20.71 5.51
CA GLU A 76 -2.47 20.20 4.45
C GLU A 76 -2.60 18.67 4.52
N GLU A 77 -1.48 17.96 4.66
CA GLU A 77 -1.48 16.50 4.77
C GLU A 77 -2.19 16.02 6.05
N THR A 78 -1.92 16.70 7.17
CA THR A 78 -2.59 16.38 8.45
C THR A 78 -4.10 16.59 8.34
N LYS A 79 -4.55 17.68 7.70
CA LYS A 79 -5.97 17.93 7.46
C LYS A 79 -6.62 16.83 6.63
N LYS A 80 -5.95 16.32 5.59
CA LYS A 80 -6.45 15.18 4.79
C LYS A 80 -6.60 13.92 5.64
N LEU A 81 -5.62 13.61 6.47
CA LEU A 81 -5.67 12.46 7.37
C LEU A 81 -6.80 12.58 8.41
N VAL A 82 -7.03 13.79 8.95
CA VAL A 82 -8.14 14.06 9.89
C VAL A 82 -9.49 13.89 9.20
N LEU A 83 -9.66 14.47 8.00
CA LEU A 83 -10.90 14.35 7.23
C LEU A 83 -11.22 12.90 6.84
N ALA A 84 -10.19 12.10 6.57
CA ALA A 84 -10.33 10.66 6.31
C ALA A 84 -10.57 9.83 7.58
N GLY A 85 -10.48 10.43 8.78
CA GLY A 85 -10.57 9.71 10.05
C GLY A 85 -9.39 8.79 10.35
N HIS A 86 -8.27 8.95 9.63
CA HIS A 86 -7.05 8.16 9.79
C HIS A 86 -6.24 8.56 11.03
N VAL A 87 -6.38 9.80 11.47
CA VAL A 87 -5.75 10.32 12.69
C VAL A 87 -6.78 10.99 13.57
N ARG A 88 -6.50 11.06 14.87
CA ARG A 88 -7.27 11.83 15.85
C ARG A 88 -6.35 12.69 16.69
N GLU A 89 -6.87 13.80 17.18
CA GLU A 89 -6.15 14.62 18.15
C GLU A 89 -5.94 13.82 19.45
N ILE A 90 -4.78 14.02 20.08
CA ILE A 90 -4.43 13.37 21.34
C ILE A 90 -3.89 14.40 22.32
N GLN A 91 -4.35 14.30 23.57
CA GLN A 91 -3.83 15.06 24.70
C GLN A 91 -2.93 14.16 25.54
N TYR A 92 -1.86 14.73 26.08
CA TYR A 92 -0.90 14.03 26.96
C TYR A 92 -0.30 12.73 26.37
N PRO A 93 0.32 12.77 25.17
CA PRO A 93 0.91 11.58 24.57
C PRO A 93 2.13 11.08 25.38
N THR A 94 2.25 9.76 25.51
CA THR A 94 3.41 9.12 26.16
C THR A 94 4.59 8.97 25.19
N TRP A 95 4.31 8.62 23.95
CA TRP A 95 5.25 8.60 22.83
C TRP A 95 4.97 9.79 21.93
N LEU A 96 5.99 10.50 21.46
CA LEU A 96 5.77 11.63 20.55
C LEU A 96 6.88 11.73 19.51
N ALA A 97 6.52 11.50 18.25
CA ALA A 97 7.44 11.53 17.12
C ALA A 97 7.37 12.87 16.35
N ASN A 98 8.49 13.31 15.78
CA ASN A 98 8.47 14.40 14.80
C ASN A 98 8.08 13.89 13.42
N VAL A 99 7.48 14.77 12.63
CA VAL A 99 7.37 14.58 11.18
C VAL A 99 8.71 14.86 10.48
N VAL A 100 8.90 14.24 9.32
CA VAL A 100 10.05 14.34 8.42
C VAL A 100 9.51 14.59 7.02
N MET A 101 10.08 15.57 6.34
CA MET A 101 9.64 15.99 5.02
C MET A 101 10.61 15.46 3.96
N VAL A 102 10.08 14.66 3.04
CA VAL A 102 10.83 14.08 1.92
C VAL A 102 10.26 14.62 0.61
N ARG A 103 11.10 14.99 -0.36
CA ARG A 103 10.63 15.34 -1.71
C ARG A 103 10.39 14.06 -2.51
N LYS A 104 9.21 13.95 -3.13
CA LYS A 104 8.94 12.95 -4.17
C LYS A 104 9.64 13.35 -5.47
N SER A 105 9.83 12.38 -6.38
CA SER A 105 10.36 12.61 -7.73
C SER A 105 9.55 13.63 -8.54
N ASN A 106 8.25 13.73 -8.28
CA ASN A 106 7.36 14.73 -8.87
C ASN A 106 7.45 16.13 -8.22
N GLY A 107 8.44 16.37 -7.36
CA GLY A 107 8.65 17.66 -6.68
C GLY A 107 7.75 17.93 -5.48
N LYS A 108 6.67 17.15 -5.27
CA LYS A 108 5.75 17.32 -4.13
C LYS A 108 6.38 16.86 -2.82
N TRP A 109 6.00 17.50 -1.72
CA TRP A 109 6.37 17.07 -0.37
C TRP A 109 5.60 15.82 0.06
N ARG A 110 6.28 14.92 0.77
CA ARG A 110 5.71 13.78 1.48
C ARG A 110 6.05 13.92 2.96
N THR A 111 5.02 13.86 3.79
CA THR A 111 5.15 13.83 5.25
C THR A 111 5.34 12.38 5.70
N CYS A 112 6.41 12.10 6.41
CA CYS A 112 6.69 10.82 7.07
C CYS A 112 6.85 11.04 8.57
N THR A 113 6.52 10.07 9.41
CA THR A 113 6.68 10.18 10.86
C THR A 113 7.93 9.44 11.32
N ASN A 114 8.75 10.09 12.14
CA ASN A 114 10.01 9.54 12.63
C ASN A 114 9.79 8.60 13.83
N PHE A 115 9.40 7.37 13.55
CA PHE A 115 9.20 6.34 14.56
C PHE A 115 10.48 5.62 15.00
N ILE A 116 11.68 6.19 14.81
CA ILE A 116 12.94 5.52 15.19
C ILE A 116 12.92 5.04 16.66
N ASP A 117 12.52 5.90 17.60
CA ASP A 117 12.52 5.55 19.02
C ASP A 117 11.45 4.51 19.37
N LEU A 118 10.25 4.67 18.79
CA LEU A 118 9.16 3.70 18.93
C LEU A 118 9.55 2.32 18.35
N ASN A 119 10.22 2.30 17.19
CA ASN A 119 10.68 1.10 16.52
C ASN A 119 11.79 0.38 17.29
N LYS A 120 12.63 1.11 18.05
CA LYS A 120 13.63 0.48 18.93
C LYS A 120 12.96 -0.31 20.06
N ALA A 121 11.85 0.20 20.58
CA ALA A 121 11.08 -0.45 21.64
C ALA A 121 10.22 -1.63 21.16
N CYS A 122 10.02 -1.78 19.84
CA CYS A 122 9.29 -2.89 19.27
C CYS A 122 10.25 -4.05 18.91
N PRO A 123 10.00 -5.29 19.35
CA PRO A 123 10.72 -6.45 18.84
C PRO A 123 10.48 -6.60 17.33
N LYS A 124 11.47 -7.16 16.64
CA LYS A 124 11.32 -7.46 15.20
C LYS A 124 10.39 -8.66 15.08
N ASP A 125 9.38 -8.53 14.22
CA ASP A 125 8.57 -9.67 13.83
C ASP A 125 9.32 -10.50 12.78
N SER A 126 9.54 -11.78 13.07
CA SER A 126 10.31 -12.71 12.21
C SER A 126 9.46 -13.43 11.17
N TYR A 127 8.25 -12.93 10.88
CA TYR A 127 7.45 -13.46 9.78
C TYR A 127 8.25 -13.46 8.46
N PRO A 128 8.23 -14.56 7.70
CA PRO A 128 8.95 -14.63 6.44
C PRO A 128 8.32 -13.67 5.44
N LEU A 129 9.15 -12.80 4.85
CA LEU A 129 8.77 -12.08 3.64
C LEU A 129 9.20 -12.93 2.44
N PRO A 130 8.38 -13.03 1.38
CA PRO A 130 8.77 -13.71 0.16
C PRO A 130 10.09 -13.17 -0.41
N ASN A 131 10.87 -14.06 -1.03
CA ASN A 131 12.05 -13.65 -1.76
C ASN A 131 11.61 -12.95 -3.06
N ILE A 132 12.09 -11.72 -3.27
CA ILE A 132 11.77 -10.91 -4.44
C ILE A 132 12.16 -11.63 -5.73
N ASP A 133 13.35 -12.24 -5.78
CA ASP A 133 13.83 -12.94 -6.97
C ASP A 133 12.89 -14.10 -7.34
N CYS A 134 12.43 -14.88 -6.34
CA CYS A 134 11.46 -15.95 -6.57
C CYS A 134 10.10 -15.44 -7.07
N LEU A 135 9.63 -14.28 -6.57
CA LEU A 135 8.38 -13.69 -7.05
C LEU A 135 8.51 -13.19 -8.50
N VAL A 136 9.64 -12.58 -8.83
CA VAL A 136 9.94 -12.06 -10.17
C VAL A 136 10.07 -13.24 -11.15
N ASP A 137 10.81 -14.29 -10.78
CA ASP A 137 10.91 -15.54 -11.56
C ASP A 137 9.52 -16.15 -11.76
N GLY A 138 8.73 -16.23 -10.68
CA GLY A 138 7.37 -16.77 -10.70
C GLY A 138 6.41 -15.98 -11.59
N ALA A 139 6.63 -14.69 -11.78
CA ALA A 139 5.82 -13.83 -12.66
C ALA A 139 6.34 -13.77 -14.11
N SER A 140 7.52 -14.31 -14.39
CA SER A 140 8.14 -14.27 -15.72
C SER A 140 7.59 -15.35 -16.67
N GLY A 141 7.67 -15.10 -17.99
CA GLY A 141 7.29 -16.08 -19.02
C GLY A 141 5.78 -16.25 -19.24
N TYR A 142 4.96 -15.39 -18.64
CA TYR A 142 3.52 -15.34 -18.88
C TYR A 142 3.18 -14.39 -20.02
N GLU A 143 2.09 -14.69 -20.74
CA GLU A 143 1.65 -13.93 -21.92
C GLU A 143 1.06 -12.57 -21.53
N LEU A 144 0.23 -12.55 -20.48
CA LEU A 144 -0.39 -11.33 -19.97
C LEU A 144 -0.16 -11.16 -18.48
N LEU A 145 0.18 -9.92 -18.12
CA LEU A 145 0.37 -9.48 -16.75
C LEU A 145 -0.58 -8.32 -16.42
N SER A 146 -0.96 -8.21 -15.15
CA SER A 146 -1.59 -7.00 -14.62
C SER A 146 -0.98 -6.63 -13.30
N PHE A 147 -0.54 -5.39 -13.19
CA PHE A 147 0.09 -4.87 -11.99
C PHE A 147 -0.93 -4.09 -11.20
N MET A 148 -1.09 -4.47 -9.94
CA MET A 148 -2.07 -3.90 -9.03
C MET A 148 -1.35 -3.38 -7.80
N ASP A 149 -1.54 -2.09 -7.50
CA ASP A 149 -0.99 -1.42 -6.32
C ASP A 149 -2.15 -1.08 -5.37
N ALA A 150 -2.02 -1.43 -4.10
CA ALA A 150 -3.02 -1.06 -3.11
C ALA A 150 -2.98 0.43 -2.77
N TYR A 151 -4.12 1.12 -2.85
CA TYR A 151 -4.21 2.55 -2.57
C TYR A 151 -3.82 2.88 -1.14
N SER A 152 -2.70 3.59 -0.97
CA SER A 152 -2.17 3.93 0.37
C SER A 152 -2.12 2.72 1.30
N GLY A 153 -1.70 1.54 0.78
CA GLY A 153 -1.91 0.22 1.39
C GLY A 153 -1.90 0.20 2.92
N TYR A 154 -0.81 0.65 3.55
CA TYR A 154 -0.69 0.64 5.02
C TYR A 154 -1.88 1.30 5.76
N ASN A 155 -2.41 2.41 5.24
CA ASN A 155 -3.53 3.13 5.84
C ASN A 155 -4.87 2.37 5.75
N GLN A 156 -4.96 1.28 4.99
CA GLN A 156 -6.15 0.43 4.95
C GLN A 156 -6.23 -0.53 6.14
N ILE A 157 -5.10 -0.81 6.81
CA ILE A 157 -5.08 -1.66 8.01
C ILE A 157 -5.22 -0.79 9.25
N ARG A 158 -6.11 -1.15 10.16
CA ARG A 158 -6.32 -0.42 11.42
C ARG A 158 -5.19 -0.68 12.41
N MET A 159 -4.84 0.33 13.20
CA MET A 159 -4.08 0.12 14.42
C MET A 159 -4.96 -0.58 15.44
N HIS A 160 -4.38 -1.42 16.27
CA HIS A 160 -5.08 -1.92 17.44
C HIS A 160 -5.37 -0.76 18.41
N PRO A 161 -6.59 -0.63 18.98
CA PRO A 161 -6.97 0.52 19.80
C PRO A 161 -6.01 0.84 20.95
N ALA A 162 -5.46 -0.20 21.59
CA ALA A 162 -4.49 -0.03 22.68
C ALA A 162 -3.12 0.53 22.24
N ASP A 163 -2.83 0.54 20.94
CA ASP A 163 -1.55 0.95 20.37
C ASP A 163 -1.62 2.26 19.59
N GLU A 164 -2.82 2.78 19.29
CA GLU A 164 -3.01 4.04 18.56
C GLU A 164 -2.22 5.19 19.20
N ASP A 165 -2.38 5.40 20.50
CA ASP A 165 -1.77 6.53 21.22
C ASP A 165 -0.23 6.52 21.18
N LYS A 166 0.40 5.35 21.01
CA LYS A 166 1.86 5.24 20.89
C LYS A 166 2.38 5.74 19.53
N THR A 167 1.51 5.85 18.53
CA THR A 167 1.85 6.39 17.21
C THR A 167 1.73 7.90 17.12
N ALA A 168 1.66 8.60 18.26
CA ALA A 168 1.47 10.04 18.26
C ALA A 168 2.64 10.81 17.64
N PHE A 169 2.29 11.88 16.93
CA PHE A 169 3.22 12.74 16.23
C PHE A 169 2.87 14.22 16.40
N ILE A 170 3.90 15.05 16.28
CA ILE A 170 3.80 16.50 16.37
C ILE A 170 3.36 17.05 15.01
N ALA A 171 2.17 17.64 14.95
CA ALA A 171 1.76 18.51 13.85
C ALA A 171 1.86 19.99 14.27
N ASP A 172 1.65 20.91 13.32
CA ASP A 172 1.89 22.35 13.59
C ASP A 172 0.93 22.93 14.65
N GLN A 173 -0.33 22.51 14.60
CA GLN A 173 -1.43 23.05 15.43
C GLN A 173 -1.72 22.21 16.69
N ALA A 174 -1.54 20.90 16.63
CA ALA A 174 -1.83 19.97 17.73
C ALA A 174 -1.01 18.68 17.58
N ASN A 175 -1.08 17.81 18.59
CA ASN A 175 -0.55 16.45 18.48
C ASN A 175 -1.67 15.51 18.01
N PHE A 176 -1.31 14.58 17.14
CA PHE A 176 -2.25 13.61 16.58
C PHE A 176 -1.68 12.20 16.75
N CYS A 177 -2.53 11.20 16.86
CA CYS A 177 -2.15 9.79 16.77
C CYS A 177 -2.89 9.09 15.62
N TYR A 178 -2.29 8.03 15.09
CA TYR A 178 -2.87 7.28 13.98
C TYR A 178 -3.84 6.21 14.47
N ARG A 179 -5.01 6.14 13.81
CA ARG A 179 -6.01 5.06 13.91
C ARG A 179 -5.80 3.95 12.89
N VAL A 180 -5.08 4.26 11.82
CA VAL A 180 -4.68 3.32 10.76
C VAL A 180 -3.17 3.13 10.80
N MET A 181 -2.64 2.05 10.27
CA MET A 181 -1.23 1.73 10.36
C MET A 181 -0.40 2.71 9.51
N PRO A 182 0.40 3.62 10.13
CA PRO A 182 1.18 4.58 9.38
C PRO A 182 2.43 3.94 8.76
N PHE A 183 2.95 4.61 7.72
CA PHE A 183 4.29 4.30 7.21
C PHE A 183 5.37 4.57 8.27
N GLY A 184 6.46 3.80 8.21
CA GLY A 184 7.64 3.99 9.05
C GLY A 184 7.67 3.15 10.32
N LEU A 185 6.60 2.38 10.62
CA LEU A 185 6.62 1.40 11.70
C LEU A 185 7.42 0.15 11.31
N LYS A 186 8.18 -0.40 12.26
CA LYS A 186 9.12 -1.51 12.07
C LYS A 186 8.49 -2.75 11.42
N ASN A 187 7.30 -3.14 11.89
CA ASN A 187 6.65 -4.39 11.48
C ASN A 187 5.45 -4.16 10.54
N ALA A 188 5.29 -2.95 9.98
CA ALA A 188 4.16 -2.64 9.09
C ALA A 188 4.15 -3.53 7.84
N ARG A 189 5.32 -3.70 7.19
CA ARG A 189 5.47 -4.55 5.99
C ARG A 189 5.10 -5.99 6.25
N VAL A 190 5.52 -6.53 7.39
CA VAL A 190 5.21 -7.90 7.83
C VAL A 190 3.71 -8.07 8.07
N THR A 191 3.08 -7.10 8.73
CA THR A 191 1.62 -7.13 8.97
C THR A 191 0.87 -7.13 7.65
N TYR A 192 1.32 -6.32 6.70
CA TYR A 192 0.72 -6.23 5.38
C TYR A 192 0.94 -7.50 4.54
N GLN A 193 2.12 -8.11 4.61
CA GLN A 193 2.37 -9.39 3.93
C GLN A 193 1.47 -10.49 4.50
N ARG A 194 1.34 -10.60 5.83
CA ARG A 194 0.39 -11.53 6.47
C ARG A 194 -1.05 -11.32 6.01
N LEU A 195 -1.44 -10.07 5.77
CA LEU A 195 -2.75 -9.77 5.20
C LEU A 195 -2.86 -10.38 3.80
N MET A 196 -1.90 -10.10 2.91
CA MET A 196 -1.92 -10.63 1.54
C MET A 196 -1.91 -12.14 1.50
N ASP A 197 -1.10 -12.79 2.34
CA ASP A 197 -1.03 -14.25 2.44
C ASP A 197 -2.38 -14.88 2.82
N LYS A 198 -3.15 -14.21 3.69
CA LYS A 198 -4.49 -14.66 4.08
C LYS A 198 -5.56 -14.33 3.04
N VAL A 199 -5.51 -13.13 2.47
CA VAL A 199 -6.50 -12.64 1.49
C VAL A 199 -6.41 -13.43 0.20
N LEU A 200 -5.19 -13.69 -0.27
CA LEU A 200 -4.91 -14.28 -1.57
C LEU A 200 -4.53 -15.76 -1.48
N VAL A 201 -4.89 -16.46 -0.39
CA VAL A 201 -4.48 -17.85 -0.12
C VAL A 201 -4.75 -18.82 -1.29
N ASP A 202 -5.85 -18.63 -2.02
CA ASP A 202 -6.24 -19.48 -3.16
C ASP A 202 -5.63 -19.06 -4.51
N GLN A 203 -4.82 -18.00 -4.52
CA GLN A 203 -4.29 -17.36 -5.73
C GLN A 203 -2.78 -17.17 -5.73
N LEU A 204 -2.17 -17.02 -4.55
CA LEU A 204 -0.73 -16.83 -4.40
C LEU A 204 0.06 -17.99 -5.00
N GLY A 205 1.10 -17.65 -5.75
CA GLY A 205 1.95 -18.59 -6.50
C GLY A 205 1.30 -19.15 -7.77
N ARG A 206 -0.03 -19.33 -7.79
CA ARG A 206 -0.77 -19.90 -8.94
C ARG A 206 -0.96 -18.89 -10.06
N ASN A 207 -1.73 -17.83 -9.80
CA ASN A 207 -2.09 -16.81 -10.77
C ASN A 207 -1.81 -15.39 -10.26
N VAL A 208 -1.40 -15.25 -8.99
CA VAL A 208 -1.02 -13.97 -8.39
C VAL A 208 0.29 -14.13 -7.65
N GLU A 209 1.20 -13.18 -7.84
CA GLU A 209 2.32 -12.96 -6.92
C GLU A 209 2.10 -11.64 -6.17
N ALA A 210 2.40 -11.61 -4.88
CA ALA A 210 2.20 -10.41 -4.07
C ALA A 210 3.39 -10.17 -3.14
N TYR A 211 3.79 -8.91 -3.05
CA TYR A 211 4.80 -8.42 -2.14
C TYR A 211 4.33 -7.14 -1.48
N VAL A 212 3.92 -7.24 -0.22
CA VAL A 212 3.34 -6.11 0.50
C VAL A 212 2.18 -5.51 -0.32
N ASP A 213 2.26 -4.25 -0.75
CA ASP A 213 1.24 -3.51 -1.48
C ASP A 213 1.22 -3.74 -3.00
N ASP A 214 2.26 -4.37 -3.54
CA ASP A 214 2.40 -4.68 -4.96
C ASP A 214 1.89 -6.10 -5.24
N MET A 215 1.00 -6.23 -6.22
CA MET A 215 0.47 -7.50 -6.71
C MET A 215 0.65 -7.59 -8.23
N VAL A 216 0.94 -8.78 -8.74
CA VAL A 216 0.93 -9.07 -10.17
C VAL A 216 0.03 -10.27 -10.44
N VAL A 217 -0.98 -10.07 -11.27
CA VAL A 217 -1.77 -11.16 -11.86
C VAL A 217 -1.02 -11.66 -13.08
N LYS A 218 -0.83 -12.97 -13.17
CA LYS A 218 -0.10 -13.63 -14.23
C LYS A 218 -0.96 -14.74 -14.84
N SER A 219 -1.12 -14.71 -16.16
CA SER A 219 -1.95 -15.69 -16.87
C SER A 219 -1.28 -16.16 -18.16
N ALA A 220 -1.31 -17.47 -18.38
CA ALA A 220 -0.60 -18.14 -19.47
C ALA A 220 -1.36 -18.08 -20.82
N SER A 221 -2.60 -17.57 -20.79
CA SER A 221 -3.47 -17.44 -21.96
C SER A 221 -4.48 -16.34 -21.72
N ILE A 222 -4.86 -15.63 -22.78
CA ILE A 222 -5.90 -14.59 -22.74
C ILE A 222 -7.26 -15.10 -22.22
N ASP A 223 -7.63 -16.35 -22.49
CA ASP A 223 -8.92 -16.90 -22.06
C ASP A 223 -9.03 -16.99 -20.53
N ARG A 224 -7.97 -17.45 -19.87
CA ARG A 224 -7.89 -17.55 -18.40
C ARG A 224 -7.64 -16.22 -17.72
N TYR A 225 -7.03 -15.28 -18.43
CA TYR A 225 -6.63 -13.99 -17.88
C TYR A 225 -7.81 -13.21 -17.28
N PHE A 226 -8.95 -13.17 -17.99
CA PHE A 226 -10.13 -12.47 -17.48
C PHE A 226 -10.74 -13.15 -16.25
N ASP A 227 -10.70 -14.48 -16.18
CA ASP A 227 -11.22 -15.25 -15.05
C ASP A 227 -10.32 -15.08 -13.82
N ASP A 228 -8.99 -15.15 -14.01
CA ASP A 228 -8.01 -14.90 -12.95
C ASP A 228 -8.11 -13.47 -12.41
N LEU A 229 -8.27 -12.49 -13.30
CA LEU A 229 -8.43 -11.09 -12.94
C LEU A 229 -9.76 -10.84 -12.20
N GLN A 230 -10.86 -11.42 -12.66
CA GLN A 230 -12.14 -11.33 -11.97
C GLN A 230 -12.07 -11.99 -10.58
N LYS A 231 -11.40 -13.14 -10.45
CA LYS A 231 -11.20 -13.80 -9.16
C LYS A 231 -10.39 -12.92 -8.20
N LEU A 232 -9.38 -12.20 -8.68
CA LEU A 232 -8.68 -11.20 -7.86
C LEU A 232 -9.66 -10.11 -7.39
N PHE A 233 -10.43 -9.51 -8.31
CA PHE A 233 -11.40 -8.46 -7.96
C PHE A 233 -12.44 -8.91 -6.94
N ASP A 234 -12.98 -10.12 -7.10
CA ASP A 234 -13.93 -10.71 -6.15
C ASP A 234 -13.29 -10.89 -4.76
N THR A 235 -12.03 -11.34 -4.73
CA THR A 235 -11.28 -11.55 -3.50
C THR A 235 -11.00 -10.24 -2.78
N ILE A 236 -10.42 -9.24 -3.45
CA ILE A 236 -10.12 -7.95 -2.83
C ILE A 236 -11.41 -7.20 -2.45
N GLY A 237 -12.47 -7.35 -3.24
CA GLY A 237 -13.80 -6.81 -2.94
C GLY A 237 -14.39 -7.41 -1.67
N LYS A 238 -14.27 -8.74 -1.48
CA LYS A 238 -14.69 -9.43 -0.25
C LYS A 238 -14.02 -8.87 1.00
N PHE A 239 -12.72 -8.60 0.92
CA PHE A 239 -11.93 -8.08 2.06
C PHE A 239 -11.87 -6.54 2.11
N GLN A 240 -12.58 -5.85 1.23
CA GLN A 240 -12.62 -4.38 1.13
C GLN A 240 -11.25 -3.72 0.89
N LEU A 241 -10.31 -4.46 0.29
CA LEU A 241 -9.02 -3.92 -0.12
C LEU A 241 -9.21 -3.05 -1.37
N LYS A 242 -8.65 -1.83 -1.35
CA LYS A 242 -8.77 -0.86 -2.44
C LYS A 242 -7.47 -0.73 -3.24
N LEU A 243 -7.60 -0.67 -4.56
CA LEU A 243 -6.52 -0.48 -5.51
C LEU A 243 -6.36 0.98 -5.91
N ASN A 244 -5.15 1.35 -6.31
CA ASN A 244 -4.79 2.66 -6.80
C ASN A 244 -4.88 2.71 -8.34
N PRO A 245 -5.89 3.37 -8.90
CA PRO A 245 -6.10 3.37 -10.35
C PRO A 245 -4.94 4.01 -11.14
N GLU A 246 -4.25 5.01 -10.57
CA GLU A 246 -3.12 5.69 -11.25
C GLU A 246 -1.87 4.82 -11.40
N LYS A 247 -1.74 3.80 -10.54
CA LYS A 247 -0.59 2.89 -10.49
C LYS A 247 -0.92 1.48 -10.96
N CYS A 248 -2.20 1.16 -11.17
CA CYS A 248 -2.58 -0.11 -11.74
C CYS A 248 -2.43 -0.08 -13.25
N SER A 249 -2.05 -1.22 -13.80
CA SER A 249 -2.01 -1.48 -15.23
C SER A 249 -2.61 -2.86 -15.50
N SER A 250 -3.21 -3.03 -16.66
CA SER A 250 -3.87 -4.29 -16.99
C SER A 250 -3.61 -4.70 -18.43
N GLY A 251 -3.40 -6.00 -18.60
CA GLY A 251 -3.20 -6.66 -19.88
C GLY A 251 -1.88 -6.33 -20.56
N VAL A 252 -0.85 -5.96 -19.79
CA VAL A 252 0.45 -5.56 -20.32
C VAL A 252 1.35 -6.77 -20.59
N GLN A 253 2.13 -6.69 -21.66
CA GLN A 253 3.16 -7.70 -21.98
C GLN A 253 4.49 -7.44 -21.27
N ALA A 254 4.72 -6.22 -20.79
CA ALA A 254 5.91 -5.86 -20.04
C ALA A 254 5.69 -4.67 -19.10
N GLU A 255 6.17 -4.77 -17.86
CA GLU A 255 6.20 -3.64 -16.92
C GLU A 255 7.18 -3.88 -15.76
N LYS A 256 7.45 -2.80 -15.01
CA LYS A 256 8.32 -2.83 -13.84
C LYS A 256 7.62 -3.43 -12.63
N PHE A 257 8.18 -4.51 -12.07
CA PHE A 257 7.77 -5.15 -10.83
C PHE A 257 8.94 -5.20 -9.85
N LEU A 258 8.76 -4.65 -8.64
CA LEU A 258 9.76 -4.70 -7.56
C LEU A 258 11.18 -4.25 -7.94
N GLY A 259 11.32 -3.42 -8.99
CA GLY A 259 12.62 -2.95 -9.50
C GLY A 259 13.05 -3.59 -10.82
N PHE A 260 12.45 -4.70 -11.22
CA PHE A 260 12.80 -5.48 -12.41
C PHE A 260 11.82 -5.24 -13.55
N LEU A 261 12.27 -5.27 -14.80
CA LEU A 261 11.37 -5.23 -15.96
C LEU A 261 10.93 -6.67 -16.26
N LEU A 262 9.65 -6.96 -16.01
CA LEU A 262 9.06 -8.22 -16.42
C LEU A 262 8.60 -8.11 -17.86
N THR A 263 8.89 -9.13 -18.65
CA THR A 263 8.43 -9.27 -20.04
C THR A 263 7.96 -10.70 -20.29
N HIS A 264 7.21 -10.94 -21.38
CA HIS A 264 6.90 -12.30 -21.85
C HIS A 264 8.17 -13.13 -22.15
N ARG A 265 9.33 -12.50 -22.40
CA ARG A 265 10.61 -13.17 -22.70
C ARG A 265 11.43 -13.50 -21.45
N GLY A 266 11.02 -12.99 -20.29
CA GLY A 266 11.75 -13.15 -19.03
C GLY A 266 12.01 -11.82 -18.33
N ILE A 267 13.03 -11.81 -17.47
CA ILE A 267 13.42 -10.69 -16.61
C ILE A 267 14.52 -9.89 -17.30
N GLU A 268 14.27 -8.60 -17.52
CA GLU A 268 15.28 -7.68 -18.04
C GLU A 268 15.74 -6.70 -16.95
N ALA A 269 17.02 -6.33 -17.00
CA ALA A 269 17.56 -5.28 -16.14
C ALA A 269 16.91 -3.94 -16.50
N ASN A 270 16.37 -3.24 -15.52
CA ASN A 270 15.73 -1.94 -15.75
C ASN A 270 16.73 -0.94 -16.35
N PRO A 271 16.51 -0.40 -17.57
CA PRO A 271 17.44 0.51 -18.23
C PRO A 271 17.69 1.82 -17.45
N SER A 272 16.76 2.20 -16.57
CA SER A 272 16.88 3.40 -15.71
C SER A 272 17.67 3.18 -14.42
N SER A 273 18.29 2.00 -14.26
CA SER A 273 19.14 1.64 -13.13
C SER A 273 20.61 1.40 -13.53
N ILE A 274 20.96 1.76 -14.77
CA ILE A 274 22.31 1.73 -15.36
C ILE A 274 22.77 3.17 -15.60
#